data_AF-A0A1V1UNA8-F1
#
_entry.id   AF-A0A1V1UNA8-F1
#
_cell.length_a   1.000
_cell.length_b   1.000
_cell.length_c   1.000
_cell.angle_alpha   90.00
_cell.angle_beta   90.00
_cell.angle_gamma   90.00
#
_symmetry.space_group_name_H-M   'P 1'
#
loop_
_entity.id
_entity.type
_entity.pdbx_description
1 polymer ?
#
loop_
_entity_poly.entity_id
_entity_poly.type
_entity_poly.pdbx_seq_one_letter_code
_entity_poly.pdbx_strand_id
1 'polypeptide(L)'
;MPKLENIKAKLRAARAIPPAVRAAMSRVPDSIEPGAIDVMNRFYEALRRHRQEHDCPPRACFDQAAKSEPTLGTLLRGLERFAPDLNLAEGRAARTAWYKRRKGAPAKPAAATNSTEIARPPAQWPSAWHTAHARLFAESPKESTAKRHVSSLNRCAEELDRLGLTPIPDRFRALVLSEAFSAQGLSPRTVRNYLGAFVRLAQCLDADPSTLDGLANIFDIWVARAARAPKHKDLKLDTFAENGGSWQGLLDTALDLCTGMDAAGGSWRASDERARLQACVLLIALNTNARTGDIAAWRLGEELKRREDGSWSLRYLSIKTGKSVKFSRLWPETHAALDALLLAGRPERMLTARYATFYGCSWMRHTRKPVPAKYPSALIKEITTVSAHPLRTLAADVLRRIDPGESPRKIAAWLGHHDPRSQEAYTLAATGRAQSDAWAKERIAIRKG
;
A
#
# COMPACT_ATOMS: atom_id res chain seq x y z
N MET A 1 -9.93 26.52 -46.83
CA MET A 1 -9.03 25.41 -47.24
C MET A 1 -9.50 24.15 -46.54
N PRO A 2 -9.83 23.08 -47.26
CA PRO A 2 -10.37 21.88 -46.64
C PRO A 2 -9.29 21.37 -45.67
N LYS A 3 -9.64 21.21 -44.40
CA LYS A 3 -8.76 20.91 -43.26
C LYS A 3 -7.62 19.92 -43.57
N LEU A 4 -7.90 18.95 -44.44
CA LEU A 4 -6.97 17.95 -44.94
C LEU A 4 -5.78 18.50 -45.75
N GLU A 5 -6.01 19.46 -46.66
CA GLU A 5 -4.94 20.05 -47.48
C GLU A 5 -3.96 20.86 -46.63
N ASN A 6 -4.47 21.58 -45.63
CA ASN A 6 -3.65 22.31 -44.67
C ASN A 6 -2.78 21.35 -43.84
N ILE A 7 -3.34 20.25 -43.34
CA ILE A 7 -2.60 19.21 -42.62
C ILE A 7 -1.50 18.61 -43.50
N LYS A 8 -1.79 18.26 -44.75
CA LYS A 8 -0.81 17.74 -45.71
C LYS A 8 0.32 18.75 -45.97
N ALA A 9 0.00 20.03 -46.17
CA ALA A 9 0.98 21.08 -46.37
C ALA A 9 1.88 21.25 -45.13
N LYS A 10 1.30 21.28 -43.93
CA LYS A 10 2.05 21.34 -42.66
C LYS A 10 2.97 20.14 -42.46
N LEU A 11 2.52 18.92 -42.75
CA LEU A 11 3.36 17.72 -42.66
C LEU A 11 4.54 17.74 -43.66
N ARG A 12 4.33 18.31 -44.86
CA ARG A 12 5.43 18.52 -45.83
C ARG A 12 6.46 19.53 -45.32
N ALA A 13 6.00 20.60 -44.67
CA ALA A 13 6.87 21.64 -44.10
C ALA A 13 7.63 21.15 -42.84
N ALA A 14 7.06 20.22 -42.07
CA ALA A 14 7.64 19.67 -40.85
C ALA A 14 8.80 18.68 -41.10
N ARG A 15 9.90 19.16 -41.69
CA ARG A 15 11.04 18.34 -42.12
C ARG A 15 11.83 17.69 -40.97
N ALA A 16 11.65 18.16 -39.74
CA ALA A 16 12.33 17.55 -38.59
C ALA A 16 11.70 16.21 -38.20
N ILE A 17 10.39 16.05 -38.42
CA ILE A 17 9.68 14.81 -38.11
C ILE A 17 10.17 13.68 -39.04
N PRO A 18 10.56 12.51 -38.49
CA PRO A 18 11.01 11.38 -39.28
C PRO A 18 9.99 10.97 -40.37
N PRO A 19 10.45 10.52 -41.56
CA PRO A 19 9.54 10.11 -42.64
C PRO A 19 8.49 9.07 -42.21
N ALA A 20 8.88 8.07 -41.42
CA ALA A 20 7.97 7.04 -40.90
C ALA A 20 6.84 7.63 -40.05
N VAL A 21 7.17 8.54 -39.14
CA VAL A 21 6.18 9.24 -38.28
C VAL A 21 5.27 10.14 -39.12
N ARG A 22 5.82 10.88 -40.10
CA ARG A 22 5.00 11.68 -41.03
C ARG A 22 4.05 10.83 -41.87
N ALA A 23 4.51 9.65 -42.31
CA ALA A 23 3.68 8.70 -43.03
C ALA A 23 2.54 8.18 -42.13
N ALA A 24 2.83 7.82 -40.88
CA ALA A 24 1.81 7.41 -39.91
C ALA A 24 0.77 8.50 -39.66
N MET A 25 1.19 9.75 -39.46
CA MET A 25 0.30 10.91 -39.33
C MET A 25 -0.57 11.11 -40.58
N SER A 26 0.03 10.96 -41.77
CA SER A 26 -0.68 11.16 -43.05
C SER A 26 -1.77 10.12 -43.32
N ARG A 27 -1.67 8.92 -42.73
CA ARG A 27 -2.68 7.85 -42.86
C ARG A 27 -3.97 8.15 -42.09
N VAL A 28 -3.90 8.95 -41.03
CA VAL A 28 -5.07 9.28 -40.17
C VAL A 28 -5.14 10.79 -39.88
N PRO A 29 -5.32 11.63 -40.91
CA PRO A 29 -5.24 13.09 -40.79
C PRO A 29 -6.30 13.69 -39.86
N ASP A 30 -7.51 13.13 -39.86
CA ASP A 30 -8.63 13.61 -39.01
C ASP A 30 -8.39 13.40 -37.52
N SER A 31 -7.44 12.55 -37.20
CA SER A 31 -7.03 12.16 -35.86
C SER A 31 -5.86 12.98 -35.31
N ILE A 32 -5.33 13.93 -36.08
CA ILE A 32 -4.25 14.83 -35.66
C ILE A 32 -4.85 16.00 -34.87
N GLU A 33 -4.47 16.13 -33.61
CA GLU A 33 -4.87 17.27 -32.78
C GLU A 33 -4.31 18.59 -33.33
N PRO A 34 -5.05 19.71 -33.19
CA PRO A 34 -4.54 21.03 -33.52
C PRO A 34 -3.19 21.31 -32.83
N GLY A 35 -2.20 21.75 -33.63
CA GLY A 35 -0.85 22.06 -33.14
C GLY A 35 0.08 20.86 -32.92
N ALA A 36 -0.39 19.61 -33.06
CA ALA A 36 0.45 18.43 -32.86
C ALA A 36 1.66 18.39 -33.82
N ILE A 37 1.44 18.70 -35.10
CA ILE A 37 2.52 18.76 -36.11
C ILE A 37 3.60 19.76 -35.69
N ASP A 38 3.20 20.96 -35.27
CA ASP A 38 4.12 22.04 -34.94
C ASP A 38 4.96 21.69 -33.69
N VAL A 39 4.33 21.12 -32.66
CA VAL A 39 5.03 20.74 -31.42
C VAL A 39 5.92 19.51 -31.65
N MET A 40 5.47 18.52 -32.42
CA MET A 40 6.29 17.35 -32.78
C MET A 40 7.48 17.76 -33.63
N ASN A 41 7.31 18.70 -34.58
CA ASN A 41 8.43 19.21 -35.38
C ASN A 41 9.50 19.87 -34.48
N ARG A 42 9.10 20.76 -33.55
CA ARG A 42 10.03 21.36 -32.58
C ARG A 42 10.73 20.31 -31.70
N PHE A 43 10.01 19.27 -31.29
CA PHE A 43 10.59 18.17 -30.53
C PHE A 43 11.69 17.44 -31.30
N TYR A 44 11.44 17.07 -32.55
CA TYR A 44 12.45 16.39 -33.36
C TYR A 44 13.61 17.33 -33.76
N GLU A 45 13.39 18.63 -33.89
CA GLU A 45 14.49 19.61 -34.02
C GLU A 45 15.38 19.63 -32.78
N ALA A 46 14.78 19.68 -31.58
CA ALA A 46 15.53 19.61 -30.33
C ALA A 46 16.30 18.28 -30.19
N LEU A 47 15.65 17.16 -30.54
CA LEU A 47 16.27 15.83 -30.48
C LEU A 47 17.48 15.72 -31.42
N ARG A 48 17.38 16.24 -32.65
CA ARG A 48 18.50 16.28 -33.61
C ARG A 48 19.70 17.08 -33.07
N ARG A 49 19.46 18.18 -32.34
CA ARG A 49 20.55 18.99 -31.74
C ARG A 49 21.27 18.24 -30.61
N HIS A 50 20.56 17.39 -29.87
CA HIS A 50 21.12 16.70 -28.70
C HIS A 50 22.03 15.51 -29.03
N ARG A 51 22.07 15.02 -30.29
CA ARG A 51 22.93 13.89 -30.74
C ARG A 51 22.88 12.64 -29.83
N GLN A 52 21.77 12.42 -29.13
CA GLN A 52 21.56 11.25 -28.27
C GLN A 52 20.74 10.17 -28.99
N GLU A 53 20.76 8.95 -28.45
CA GLU A 53 19.94 7.84 -28.93
C GLU A 53 18.46 8.25 -28.97
N HIS A 54 17.84 8.02 -30.14
CA HIS A 54 16.50 8.51 -30.44
C HIS A 54 15.39 7.81 -29.64
N ASP A 55 15.67 6.62 -29.11
CA ASP A 55 14.72 5.78 -28.39
C ASP A 55 14.49 6.27 -26.96
N CYS A 56 15.43 7.00 -26.33
CA CYS A 56 15.25 7.59 -25.00
C CYS A 56 15.61 9.09 -24.94
N PRO A 57 14.75 9.97 -25.49
CA PRO A 57 14.98 11.42 -25.54
C PRO A 57 15.16 12.04 -24.15
N PRO A 58 16.14 12.96 -23.96
CA PRO A 58 16.31 13.63 -22.68
C PRO A 58 15.16 14.60 -22.43
N ARG A 59 14.90 14.87 -21.14
CA ARG A 59 13.86 15.82 -20.70
C ARG A 59 13.95 17.19 -21.38
N ALA A 60 15.17 17.68 -21.63
CA ALA A 60 15.42 18.95 -22.29
C ALA A 60 14.71 19.08 -23.65
N CYS A 61 14.59 17.99 -24.42
CA CYS A 61 13.88 17.99 -25.69
C CYS A 61 12.37 18.28 -25.50
N PHE A 62 11.76 17.72 -24.47
CA PHE A 62 10.35 17.96 -24.14
C PHE A 62 10.13 19.40 -23.63
N ASP A 63 10.99 19.87 -22.74
CA ASP A 63 10.92 21.22 -22.18
C ASP A 63 11.15 22.30 -23.26
N GLN A 64 12.00 22.06 -24.26
CA GLN A 64 12.21 22.97 -25.41
C GLN A 64 11.04 22.97 -26.40
N ALA A 65 10.43 21.81 -26.64
CA ALA A 65 9.36 21.66 -27.63
C ALA A 65 8.03 22.28 -27.15
N ALA A 66 7.75 22.17 -25.85
CA ALA A 66 6.51 22.59 -25.23
C ALA A 66 6.69 23.81 -24.32
N LYS A 67 6.07 24.93 -24.70
CA LYS A 67 6.13 26.20 -23.96
C LYS A 67 5.11 26.30 -22.81
N SER A 68 4.17 25.36 -22.74
CA SER A 68 3.11 25.31 -21.72
C SER A 68 2.65 23.86 -21.47
N GLU A 69 1.97 23.62 -20.34
CA GLU A 69 1.44 22.29 -20.00
C GLU A 69 0.47 21.72 -21.06
N PRO A 70 -0.46 22.49 -21.64
CA PRO A 70 -1.30 22.00 -22.73
C PRO A 70 -0.50 21.56 -23.96
N THR A 71 0.51 22.34 -24.36
CA THR A 71 1.36 21.98 -25.51
C THR A 71 2.21 20.74 -25.24
N LEU A 72 2.64 20.53 -23.99
CA LEU A 72 3.30 19.29 -23.59
C LEU A 72 2.33 18.11 -23.64
N GLY A 73 1.09 18.29 -23.20
CA GLY A 73 0.03 17.29 -23.33
C GLY A 73 -0.21 16.88 -24.79
N THR A 74 -0.31 17.86 -25.70
CA THR A 74 -0.45 17.62 -27.15
C THR A 74 0.76 16.89 -27.72
N LEU A 75 1.99 17.26 -27.32
CA LEU A 75 3.21 16.56 -27.73
C LEU A 75 3.17 15.08 -27.33
N LEU A 76 2.88 14.80 -26.05
CA LEU A 76 2.92 13.45 -25.52
C LEU A 76 1.86 12.55 -26.15
N ARG A 77 0.65 13.05 -26.39
CA ARG A 77 -0.40 12.30 -27.13
C ARG A 77 -0.01 12.08 -28.59
N GLY A 78 0.59 13.08 -29.24
CA GLY A 78 1.09 12.95 -30.61
C GLY A 78 2.19 11.89 -30.74
N LEU A 79 3.18 11.90 -29.83
CA LEU A 79 4.26 10.92 -29.82
C LEU A 79 3.74 9.51 -29.47
N GLU A 80 2.90 9.36 -28.45
CA GLU A 80 2.26 8.08 -28.07
C GLU A 80 1.55 7.43 -29.26
N ARG A 81 0.88 8.25 -30.09
CA ARG A 81 0.10 7.76 -31.22
C ARG A 81 0.92 7.48 -32.48
N PHE A 82 1.87 8.36 -32.81
CA PHE A 82 2.54 8.36 -34.12
C PHE A 82 4.01 7.93 -34.07
N ALA A 83 4.57 7.79 -32.87
CA ALA A 83 5.94 7.32 -32.61
C ALA A 83 5.95 6.41 -31.37
N PRO A 84 5.21 5.29 -31.38
CA PRO A 84 5.06 4.41 -30.21
C PRO A 84 6.37 3.80 -29.72
N ASP A 85 7.38 3.70 -30.59
CA ASP A 85 8.72 3.19 -30.24
C ASP A 85 9.55 4.20 -29.42
N LEU A 86 9.09 5.44 -29.29
CA LEU A 86 9.80 6.50 -28.58
C LEU A 86 9.46 6.49 -27.09
N ASN A 87 10.48 6.50 -26.23
CA ASN A 87 10.26 6.57 -24.80
C ASN A 87 9.69 7.91 -24.33
N LEU A 88 8.58 7.88 -23.58
CA LEU A 88 7.92 9.09 -23.08
C LEU A 88 8.14 9.34 -21.58
N ALA A 89 9.03 8.60 -20.92
CA ALA A 89 9.22 8.70 -19.48
C ALA A 89 9.83 10.05 -19.04
N GLU A 90 10.73 10.65 -19.84
CA GLU A 90 11.25 11.99 -19.57
C GLU A 90 10.21 13.09 -19.86
N GLY A 91 9.35 12.88 -20.85
CA GLY A 91 8.19 13.72 -21.11
C GLY A 91 7.19 13.74 -19.95
N ARG A 92 6.98 12.59 -19.30
CA ARG A 92 6.22 12.50 -18.04
C ARG A 92 6.89 13.29 -16.92
N ALA A 93 8.22 13.19 -16.78
CA ALA A 93 8.96 13.93 -15.77
C ALA A 93 8.81 15.45 -15.98
N ALA A 94 8.83 15.92 -17.22
CA ALA A 94 8.53 17.31 -17.58
C ALA A 94 7.11 17.70 -17.15
N ARG A 95 6.10 16.88 -17.44
CA ARG A 95 4.70 17.15 -17.06
C ARG A 95 4.50 17.22 -15.54
N THR A 96 5.13 16.31 -14.81
CA THR A 96 5.13 16.35 -13.32
C THR A 96 5.75 17.64 -12.79
N ALA A 97 6.80 18.16 -13.42
CA ALA A 97 7.41 19.43 -13.02
C ALA A 97 6.46 20.62 -13.22
N TRP A 98 5.68 20.65 -14.31
CA TRP A 98 4.63 21.66 -14.50
C TRP A 98 3.57 21.62 -13.40
N TYR A 99 3.10 20.44 -12.99
CA TYR A 99 2.14 20.32 -11.88
C TYR A 99 2.71 20.75 -10.54
N LYS A 100 4.01 20.51 -10.29
CA LYS A 100 4.67 21.02 -9.08
C LYS A 100 4.73 22.55 -9.07
N ARG A 101 5.03 23.19 -10.21
CA ARG A 101 5.06 24.67 -10.34
C ARG A 101 3.69 25.30 -10.09
N ARG A 102 2.60 24.66 -10.56
CA ARG A 102 1.22 25.14 -10.34
C ARG A 102 0.81 25.13 -8.86
N LYS A 103 1.42 24.28 -8.04
CA LYS A 103 1.19 24.22 -6.58
C LYS A 103 1.93 25.31 -5.80
N GLY A 104 2.12 26.50 -6.38
CA GLY A 104 2.57 27.71 -5.68
C GLY A 104 1.53 28.28 -4.68
N ALA A 105 0.38 27.64 -4.50
CA ALA A 105 -0.50 27.87 -3.34
C ALA A 105 0.17 27.30 -2.08
N PRO A 106 0.03 27.94 -0.90
CA PRO A 106 0.85 27.65 0.27
C PRO A 106 0.80 26.15 0.53
N ALA A 107 1.98 25.54 0.59
CA ALA A 107 2.09 24.17 1.03
C ALA A 107 1.34 24.09 2.34
N LYS A 108 0.17 23.42 2.35
CA LYS A 108 -0.46 22.97 3.59
C LYS A 108 0.69 22.29 4.32
N PRO A 109 1.14 22.81 5.48
CA PRO A 109 2.33 22.29 6.11
C PRO A 109 2.12 20.79 6.18
N ALA A 110 2.99 20.06 5.48
CA ALA A 110 3.01 18.61 5.62
C ALA A 110 3.20 18.44 7.10
N ALA A 111 2.15 17.98 7.80
CA ALA A 111 2.14 17.89 9.25
C ALA A 111 3.47 17.26 9.61
N ALA A 112 4.37 18.09 10.13
CA ALA A 112 5.62 17.61 10.61
C ALA A 112 5.17 16.61 11.66
N THR A 113 5.46 15.34 11.43
CA THR A 113 5.46 14.33 12.48
C THR A 113 6.55 14.81 13.44
N ASN A 114 6.23 15.84 14.21
CA ASN A 114 7.00 16.33 15.32
C ASN A 114 6.82 15.26 16.37
N SER A 115 7.78 14.34 16.37
CA SER A 115 7.96 13.27 17.34
C SER A 115 8.39 13.80 18.72
N THR A 116 7.97 15.02 19.10
CA THR A 116 8.43 15.71 20.31
C THR A 116 7.36 16.58 20.99
N GLU A 117 6.08 16.51 20.58
CA GLU A 117 4.99 16.99 21.44
C GLU A 117 4.35 15.80 22.18
N ILE A 118 4.95 15.40 23.30
CA ILE A 118 4.21 14.73 24.40
C ILE A 118 3.41 15.84 25.15
N ALA A 119 2.83 16.79 24.41
CA ALA A 119 2.44 18.08 24.92
C ALA A 119 0.91 18.16 25.01
N ARG A 120 0.45 18.07 26.27
CA ARG A 120 -0.90 18.29 26.77
C ARG A 120 -1.90 17.14 26.58
N PRO A 121 -2.73 16.87 27.62
CA PRO A 121 -3.85 15.95 27.49
C PRO A 121 -4.85 16.47 26.44
N PRO A 122 -5.62 15.57 25.81
CA PRO A 122 -6.69 15.97 24.90
C PRO A 122 -7.67 16.95 25.58
N ALA A 123 -8.03 18.03 24.88
CA ALA A 123 -8.88 19.09 25.45
C ALA A 123 -10.28 18.59 25.87
N GLN A 124 -10.77 17.55 25.20
CA GLN A 124 -12.05 16.90 25.50
C GLN A 124 -12.00 15.96 26.71
N TRP A 125 -10.83 15.74 27.32
CA TRP A 125 -10.76 14.90 28.51
C TRP A 125 -11.33 15.63 29.72
N PRO A 126 -12.07 14.90 30.57
CA PRO A 126 -12.36 15.34 31.93
C PRO A 126 -11.08 15.80 32.64
N SER A 127 -11.16 16.90 33.39
CA SER A 127 -10.01 17.44 34.14
C SER A 127 -9.36 16.40 35.05
N ALA A 128 -10.18 15.53 35.67
CA ALA A 128 -9.74 14.43 36.51
C ALA A 128 -8.82 13.41 35.80
N TRP A 129 -8.84 13.33 34.46
CA TRP A 129 -8.02 12.38 33.70
C TRP A 129 -6.70 12.98 33.20
N HIS A 130 -6.52 14.30 33.31
CA HIS A 130 -5.38 15.00 32.70
C HIS A 130 -4.03 14.52 33.25
N THR A 131 -3.97 14.20 34.55
CA THR A 131 -2.77 13.67 35.21
C THR A 131 -2.35 12.30 34.67
N ALA A 132 -3.30 11.47 34.23
CA ALA A 132 -3.02 10.15 33.68
C ALA A 132 -2.34 10.21 32.30
N HIS A 133 -2.46 11.33 31.56
CA HIS A 133 -1.93 11.43 30.20
C HIS A 133 -0.41 11.22 30.16
N ALA A 134 0.35 11.93 30.99
CA ALA A 134 1.80 11.80 31.02
C ALA A 134 2.24 10.38 31.40
N ARG A 135 1.59 9.77 32.40
CA ARG A 135 1.87 8.39 32.85
C ARG A 135 1.58 7.35 31.78
N LEU A 136 0.49 7.52 31.00
CA LEU A 136 0.18 6.63 29.89
C LEU A 136 1.32 6.55 28.88
N PHE A 137 1.99 7.67 28.58
CA PHE A 137 3.13 7.68 27.67
C PHE A 137 4.41 7.14 28.33
N ALA A 138 4.69 7.53 29.57
CA ALA A 138 5.89 7.12 30.30
C ALA A 138 5.93 5.60 30.57
N GLU A 139 4.79 5.02 30.93
CA GLU A 139 4.70 3.62 31.32
C GLU A 139 4.29 2.68 30.16
N SER A 140 3.96 3.22 28.98
CA SER A 140 3.64 2.38 27.82
C SER A 140 4.90 1.83 27.16
N PRO A 141 4.94 0.54 26.76
CA PRO A 141 6.12 -0.05 26.12
C PRO A 141 6.45 0.55 24.75
N LYS A 142 5.46 1.18 24.10
CA LYS A 142 5.58 1.84 22.79
C LYS A 142 4.65 3.05 22.74
N GLU A 143 5.09 4.13 22.10
CA GLU A 143 4.28 5.33 21.89
C GLU A 143 2.95 5.04 21.16
N SER A 144 2.96 4.11 20.20
CA SER A 144 1.73 3.69 19.50
C SER A 144 0.71 3.01 20.40
N THR A 145 1.15 2.36 21.49
CA THR A 145 0.27 1.78 22.51
C THR A 145 -0.38 2.89 23.34
N ALA A 146 0.41 3.88 23.79
CA ALA A 146 -0.10 5.05 24.50
C ALA A 146 -1.14 5.81 23.67
N LYS A 147 -0.81 6.12 22.40
CA LYS A 147 -1.75 6.76 21.46
C LYS A 147 -3.04 5.96 21.26
N ARG A 148 -2.96 4.63 21.25
CA ARG A 148 -4.16 3.77 21.18
C ARG A 148 -5.01 3.89 22.44
N HIS A 149 -4.41 3.88 23.63
CA HIS A 149 -5.13 4.09 24.88
C HIS A 149 -5.80 5.47 24.90
N VAL A 150 -5.08 6.52 24.48
CA VAL A 150 -5.65 7.88 24.40
C VAL A 150 -6.88 7.91 23.48
N SER A 151 -6.79 7.32 22.29
CA SER A 151 -7.93 7.25 21.37
C SER A 151 -9.11 6.45 21.94
N SER A 152 -8.86 5.34 22.65
CA SER A 152 -9.91 4.59 23.33
C SER A 152 -10.56 5.42 24.45
N LEU A 153 -9.77 6.15 25.23
CA LEU A 153 -10.24 6.98 26.32
C LEU A 153 -11.02 8.20 25.84
N ASN A 154 -10.62 8.82 24.72
CA ASN A 154 -11.46 9.85 24.07
C ASN A 154 -12.87 9.31 23.82
N ARG A 155 -12.97 8.10 23.28
CA ARG A 155 -14.27 7.47 23.01
C ARG A 155 -15.05 7.16 24.30
N CYS A 156 -14.38 6.72 25.36
CA CYS A 156 -15.01 6.53 26.66
C CYS A 156 -15.50 7.85 27.26
N ALA A 157 -14.72 8.93 27.19
CA ALA A 157 -15.10 10.25 27.68
C ALA A 157 -16.34 10.78 26.95
N GLU A 158 -16.33 10.74 25.62
CA GLU A 158 -17.49 11.12 24.79
C GLU A 158 -18.75 10.33 25.18
N GLU A 159 -18.60 9.03 25.43
CA GLU A 159 -19.72 8.18 25.76
C GLU A 159 -20.26 8.42 27.18
N LEU A 160 -19.39 8.65 28.16
CA LEU A 160 -19.80 9.01 29.53
C LEU A 160 -20.52 10.36 29.56
N ASP A 161 -20.00 11.35 28.81
CA ASP A 161 -20.63 12.65 28.65
C ASP A 161 -22.03 12.54 28.02
N ARG A 162 -22.14 11.77 26.93
CA ARG A 162 -23.43 11.47 26.27
C ARG A 162 -24.45 10.84 27.21
N LEU A 163 -23.99 10.03 28.16
CA LEU A 163 -24.81 9.35 29.16
C LEU A 163 -25.07 10.19 30.42
N GLY A 164 -24.50 11.40 30.50
CA GLY A 164 -24.61 12.27 31.69
C GLY A 164 -23.93 11.70 32.93
N LEU A 165 -22.92 10.84 32.76
CA LEU A 165 -22.24 10.15 33.86
C LEU A 165 -20.96 10.85 34.26
N THR A 166 -20.72 10.95 35.57
CA THR A 166 -19.44 11.44 36.10
C THR A 166 -18.30 10.56 35.62
N PRO A 167 -17.19 11.14 35.12
CA PRO A 167 -16.10 10.41 34.48
C PRO A 167 -15.13 9.80 35.50
N ILE A 168 -15.63 8.93 36.35
CA ILE A 168 -14.83 8.19 37.33
C ILE A 168 -14.63 6.77 36.79
N PRO A 169 -13.39 6.24 36.75
CA PRO A 169 -13.17 4.88 36.31
C PRO A 169 -13.51 3.89 37.43
N ASP A 170 -14.74 3.39 37.41
CA ASP A 170 -15.22 2.37 38.34
C ASP A 170 -15.99 1.24 37.63
N ARG A 171 -16.36 0.22 38.41
CA ARG A 171 -17.09 -0.96 37.93
C ARG A 171 -18.42 -0.60 37.25
N PHE A 172 -19.17 0.35 37.80
CA PHE A 172 -20.48 0.74 37.29
C PHE A 172 -20.33 1.41 35.91
N ARG A 173 -19.44 2.40 35.80
CA ARG A 173 -19.16 3.07 34.51
C ARG A 173 -18.62 2.08 33.48
N ALA A 174 -17.76 1.14 33.87
CA ALA A 174 -17.28 0.11 32.95
C ALA A 174 -18.41 -0.79 32.42
N LEU A 175 -19.35 -1.20 33.29
CA LEU A 175 -20.52 -1.97 32.88
C LEU A 175 -21.38 -1.17 31.88
N VAL A 176 -21.76 0.06 32.25
CA VAL A 176 -22.62 0.92 31.43
C VAL A 176 -21.97 1.26 30.08
N LEU A 177 -20.68 1.62 30.08
CA LEU A 177 -19.93 1.85 28.83
C LEU A 177 -19.97 0.62 27.94
N SER A 178 -19.79 -0.57 28.53
CA SER A 178 -19.76 -1.80 27.76
C SER A 178 -21.11 -2.14 27.13
N GLU A 179 -22.21 -1.89 27.83
CA GLU A 179 -23.58 -2.04 27.33
C GLU A 179 -23.88 -1.01 26.23
N ALA A 180 -23.55 0.26 26.47
CA ALA A 180 -23.74 1.34 25.51
C ALA A 180 -22.97 1.08 24.20
N PHE A 181 -21.71 0.67 24.28
CA PHE A 181 -20.92 0.30 23.10
C PHE A 181 -21.46 -0.93 22.38
N SER A 182 -22.01 -1.90 23.12
CA SER A 182 -22.65 -3.08 22.52
C SER A 182 -23.93 -2.73 21.80
N ALA A 183 -24.76 -1.86 22.39
CA ALA A 183 -25.98 -1.35 21.76
C ALA A 183 -25.69 -0.55 20.48
N GLN A 184 -24.53 0.10 20.39
CA GLN A 184 -24.02 0.72 19.16
C GLN A 184 -23.51 -0.27 18.11
N GLY A 185 -23.61 -1.58 18.35
CA GLY A 185 -23.15 -2.63 17.43
C GLY A 185 -21.63 -2.81 17.38
N LEU A 186 -20.88 -2.29 18.37
CA LEU A 186 -19.43 -2.49 18.38
C LEU A 186 -19.07 -3.94 18.68
N SER A 187 -18.07 -4.45 17.96
CA SER A 187 -17.62 -5.83 18.16
C SER A 187 -17.07 -6.05 19.58
N PRO A 188 -17.23 -7.25 20.18
CA PRO A 188 -16.74 -7.53 21.53
C PRO A 188 -15.25 -7.22 21.74
N ARG A 189 -14.43 -7.40 20.70
CA ARG A 189 -12.99 -7.08 20.76
C ARG A 189 -12.73 -5.57 20.84
N THR A 190 -13.58 -4.76 20.23
CA THR A 190 -13.50 -3.29 20.30
C THR A 190 -13.90 -2.81 21.69
N VAL A 191 -15.03 -3.29 22.21
CA VAL A 191 -15.50 -3.01 23.57
C VAL A 191 -14.41 -3.37 24.59
N ARG A 192 -13.85 -4.59 24.50
CA ARG A 192 -12.71 -5.02 25.32
C ARG A 192 -11.53 -4.04 25.24
N ASN A 193 -11.17 -3.54 24.06
CA ASN A 193 -10.05 -2.60 23.93
C ASN A 193 -10.33 -1.23 24.57
N TYR A 194 -11.59 -0.78 24.58
CA TYR A 194 -12.00 0.44 25.27
C TYR A 194 -11.96 0.24 26.79
N LEU A 195 -12.53 -0.86 27.29
CA LEU A 195 -12.47 -1.20 28.72
C LEU A 195 -11.04 -1.42 29.20
N GLY A 196 -10.17 -2.05 28.42
CA GLY A 196 -8.76 -2.20 28.77
C GLY A 196 -8.02 -0.86 28.86
N ALA A 197 -8.44 0.14 28.08
CA ALA A 197 -7.92 1.50 28.25
C ALA A 197 -8.49 2.18 29.50
N PHE A 198 -9.75 1.91 29.85
CA PHE A 198 -10.40 2.41 31.06
C PHE A 198 -9.79 1.83 32.35
N VAL A 199 -9.47 0.54 32.37
CA VAL A 199 -8.67 -0.11 33.43
C VAL A 199 -7.30 0.56 33.53
N ARG A 200 -6.65 0.80 32.39
CA ARG A 200 -5.33 1.45 32.36
C ARG A 200 -5.38 2.89 32.89
N LEU A 201 -6.46 3.62 32.60
CA LEU A 201 -6.70 4.95 33.17
C LEU A 201 -6.79 4.88 34.70
N ALA A 202 -7.56 3.95 35.26
CA ALA A 202 -7.67 3.77 36.71
C ALA A 202 -6.32 3.51 37.37
N GLN A 203 -5.47 2.68 36.74
CA GLN A 203 -4.11 2.43 37.21
C GLN A 203 -3.24 3.71 37.20
N CYS A 204 -3.33 4.51 36.13
CA CYS A 204 -2.59 5.77 36.05
C CYS A 204 -3.13 6.88 36.99
N LEU A 205 -4.32 6.69 37.55
CA LEU A 205 -4.91 7.55 38.58
C LEU A 205 -4.73 6.98 39.99
N ASP A 206 -3.94 5.91 40.15
CA ASP A 206 -3.72 5.21 41.43
C ASP A 206 -5.03 4.84 42.15
N ALA A 207 -6.02 4.37 41.38
CA ALA A 207 -7.28 3.88 41.94
C ALA A 207 -7.04 2.76 42.97
N ASP A 208 -7.89 2.69 43.99
CA ASP A 208 -7.77 1.70 45.06
C ASP A 208 -7.94 0.26 44.52
N PRO A 209 -7.43 -0.76 45.24
CA PRO A 209 -7.50 -2.15 44.79
C PRO A 209 -8.91 -2.65 44.50
N SER A 210 -9.92 -2.22 45.27
CA SER A 210 -11.30 -2.68 45.08
C SER A 210 -11.90 -2.13 43.78
N THR A 211 -11.58 -0.88 43.43
CA THR A 211 -11.95 -0.27 42.15
C THR A 211 -11.29 -1.00 40.99
N LEU A 212 -10.00 -1.30 41.09
CA LEU A 212 -9.26 -2.04 40.05
C LEU A 212 -9.80 -3.45 39.85
N ASP A 213 -10.11 -4.17 40.93
CA ASP A 213 -10.73 -5.51 40.87
C ASP A 213 -12.12 -5.44 40.23
N GLY A 214 -12.92 -4.43 40.59
CA GLY A 214 -14.24 -4.21 39.98
C GLY A 214 -14.16 -3.99 38.47
N LEU A 215 -13.19 -3.20 38.00
CA LEU A 215 -12.93 -2.96 36.59
C LEU A 215 -12.39 -4.20 35.87
N ALA A 216 -11.46 -4.92 36.49
CA ALA A 216 -10.87 -6.15 35.96
C ALA A 216 -11.95 -7.22 35.72
N ASN A 217 -12.88 -7.39 36.67
CA ASN A 217 -14.02 -8.30 36.52
C ASN A 217 -14.85 -8.01 35.26
N ILE A 218 -15.21 -6.74 35.01
CA ILE A 218 -15.95 -6.38 33.80
C ILE A 218 -15.09 -6.59 32.55
N PHE A 219 -13.82 -6.22 32.61
CA PHE A 219 -12.89 -6.43 31.50
C PHE A 219 -12.77 -7.92 31.12
N ASP A 220 -12.68 -8.83 32.09
CA ASP A 220 -12.53 -10.27 31.87
C ASP A 220 -13.75 -10.90 31.21
N ILE A 221 -14.95 -10.45 31.54
CA ILE A 221 -16.18 -10.83 30.81
C ILE A 221 -16.02 -10.52 29.32
N TRP A 222 -15.49 -9.34 28.99
CA TRP A 222 -15.28 -8.90 27.62
C TRP A 222 -14.06 -9.57 26.95
N VAL A 223 -13.05 -9.98 27.71
CA VAL A 223 -11.99 -10.87 27.23
C VAL A 223 -12.60 -12.20 26.76
N ALA A 224 -13.45 -12.82 27.58
CA ALA A 224 -14.11 -14.08 27.25
C ALA A 224 -15.06 -13.94 26.04
N ARG A 225 -15.85 -12.86 25.96
CA ARG A 225 -16.71 -12.58 24.79
C ARG A 225 -15.89 -12.35 23.53
N ALA A 226 -14.81 -11.58 23.60
CA ALA A 226 -13.92 -11.32 22.47
C ALA A 226 -13.15 -12.55 21.98
N ALA A 227 -12.94 -13.55 22.85
CA ALA A 227 -12.34 -14.83 22.48
C ALA A 227 -13.30 -15.69 21.63
N ARG A 228 -14.60 -15.65 21.92
CA ARG A 228 -15.65 -16.39 21.17
C ARG A 228 -16.06 -15.71 19.87
N ALA A 229 -15.91 -14.38 19.78
CA ALA A 229 -16.31 -13.65 18.58
C ALA A 229 -15.40 -13.96 17.37
N PRO A 230 -15.96 -14.19 16.18
CA PRO A 230 -15.18 -14.42 14.97
C PRO A 230 -14.23 -13.25 14.71
N LYS A 231 -13.02 -13.53 14.21
CA LYS A 231 -12.08 -12.44 13.91
C LYS A 231 -12.55 -11.76 12.63
N HIS A 232 -12.61 -10.43 12.65
CA HIS A 232 -13.03 -9.63 11.49
C HIS A 232 -12.26 -9.99 10.20
N LYS A 233 -10.98 -10.36 10.31
CA LYS A 233 -10.19 -10.77 9.15
C LYS A 233 -10.68 -12.08 8.51
N ASP A 234 -11.25 -12.98 9.29
CA ASP A 234 -11.76 -14.27 8.82
C ASP A 234 -13.05 -14.01 8.02
N LEU A 235 -13.98 -13.21 8.58
CA LEU A 235 -15.18 -12.74 7.85
C LEU A 235 -14.85 -12.06 6.52
N LYS A 236 -13.78 -11.24 6.47
CA LYS A 236 -13.36 -10.59 5.21
C LYS A 236 -12.83 -11.58 4.18
N LEU A 237 -12.20 -12.66 4.62
CA LEU A 237 -11.69 -13.70 3.73
C LEU A 237 -12.82 -14.60 3.25
N ASP A 238 -13.81 -14.88 4.11
CA ASP A 238 -15.02 -15.61 3.72
C ASP A 238 -15.78 -14.83 2.65
N THR A 239 -16.07 -13.55 2.86
CA THR A 239 -16.68 -12.69 1.84
C THR A 239 -15.84 -12.58 0.57
N PHE A 240 -14.50 -12.55 0.69
CA PHE A 240 -13.64 -12.55 -0.49
C PHE A 240 -13.77 -13.84 -1.29
N ALA A 241 -13.77 -15.00 -0.62
CA ALA A 241 -13.91 -16.30 -1.25
C ALA A 241 -15.31 -16.52 -1.84
N GLU A 242 -16.37 -16.09 -1.16
CA GLU A 242 -17.76 -16.14 -1.63
C GLU A 242 -17.96 -15.34 -2.92
N ASN A 243 -17.23 -14.24 -3.08
CA ASN A 243 -17.23 -13.44 -4.30
C ASN A 243 -16.29 -14.00 -5.40
N GLY A 244 -15.86 -15.27 -5.29
CA GLY A 244 -14.97 -15.92 -6.25
C GLY A 244 -13.49 -15.57 -6.11
N GLY A 245 -13.12 -14.82 -5.07
CA GLY A 245 -11.74 -14.42 -4.81
C GLY A 245 -10.85 -15.60 -4.41
N SER A 246 -9.65 -15.68 -5.00
CA SER A 246 -8.68 -16.73 -4.69
C SER A 246 -7.26 -16.18 -4.66
N TRP A 247 -6.33 -16.95 -4.07
CA TRP A 247 -4.91 -16.60 -4.09
C TRP A 247 -4.37 -16.53 -5.52
N GLN A 248 -4.77 -17.49 -6.36
CA GLN A 248 -4.39 -17.52 -7.77
C GLN A 248 -4.97 -16.32 -8.51
N GLY A 249 -6.24 -15.98 -8.32
CA GLY A 249 -6.84 -14.80 -8.95
C GLY A 249 -6.17 -13.48 -8.56
N LEU A 250 -5.59 -13.39 -7.35
CA LEU A 250 -4.78 -12.23 -6.95
C LEU A 250 -3.43 -12.18 -7.67
N LEU A 251 -2.80 -13.34 -7.93
CA LEU A 251 -1.60 -13.43 -8.73
C LEU A 251 -1.91 -13.05 -10.18
N ASP A 252 -2.97 -13.62 -10.75
CA ASP A 252 -3.45 -13.32 -12.11
C ASP A 252 -3.73 -11.81 -12.25
N THR A 253 -4.43 -11.20 -11.28
CA THR A 253 -4.64 -9.73 -11.25
C THR A 253 -3.32 -8.96 -11.31
N ALA A 254 -2.29 -9.41 -10.58
CA ALA A 254 -1.00 -8.74 -10.59
C ALA A 254 -0.27 -8.91 -11.95
N LEU A 255 -0.38 -10.10 -12.56
CA LEU A 255 0.21 -10.42 -13.86
C LEU A 255 -0.51 -9.72 -15.01
N ASP A 256 -1.83 -9.56 -14.94
CA ASP A 256 -2.63 -8.81 -15.90
C ASP A 256 -2.25 -7.33 -15.86
N LEU A 257 -2.09 -6.77 -14.65
CA LEU A 257 -1.56 -5.42 -14.50
C LEU A 257 -0.16 -5.30 -15.11
N CYS A 258 0.70 -6.31 -14.92
CA CYS A 258 2.02 -6.33 -15.55
C CYS A 258 1.97 -6.37 -17.08
N THR A 259 1.18 -7.29 -17.63
CA THR A 259 1.01 -7.45 -19.08
C THR A 259 0.45 -6.19 -19.72
N GLY A 260 -0.50 -5.53 -19.06
CA GLY A 260 -1.04 -4.24 -19.48
C GLY A 260 0.02 -3.14 -19.54
N MET A 261 1.07 -3.19 -18.71
CA MET A 261 2.19 -2.24 -18.78
C MET A 261 3.04 -2.44 -20.03
N ASP A 262 3.32 -3.69 -20.38
CA ASP A 262 4.20 -4.05 -21.50
C ASP A 262 3.52 -3.73 -22.82
N ALA A 263 2.22 -4.02 -22.93
CA ALA A 263 1.41 -3.65 -24.09
C ALA A 263 1.30 -2.13 -24.29
N ALA A 264 1.41 -1.33 -23.23
CA ALA A 264 1.28 0.13 -23.29
C ALA A 264 2.57 0.87 -23.71
N GLY A 265 3.64 0.16 -24.10
CA GLY A 265 4.80 0.76 -24.80
C GLY A 265 5.47 1.93 -24.08
N GLY A 266 5.57 1.90 -22.75
CA GLY A 266 6.20 3.00 -22.00
C GLY A 266 5.35 4.28 -21.90
N SER A 267 4.02 4.16 -21.97
CA SER A 267 3.06 5.26 -21.80
C SER A 267 3.41 6.22 -20.65
N TRP A 268 3.22 7.51 -20.91
CA TRP A 268 3.53 8.61 -20.00
C TRP A 268 2.40 8.89 -18.99
N ARG A 269 1.28 8.16 -19.03
CA ARG A 269 0.10 8.44 -18.22
C ARG A 269 0.29 8.07 -16.75
N ALA A 270 -0.37 8.83 -15.87
CA ALA A 270 -0.31 8.62 -14.42
C ALA A 270 -1.03 7.32 -13.99
N SER A 271 -2.07 6.91 -14.71
CA SER A 271 -2.77 5.62 -14.52
C SER A 271 -1.81 4.45 -14.63
N ASP A 272 -0.89 4.52 -15.58
CA ASP A 272 -0.05 3.37 -15.91
C ASP A 272 1.10 3.28 -14.90
N GLU A 273 1.62 4.42 -14.43
CA GLU A 273 2.51 4.47 -13.27
C GLU A 273 1.86 3.91 -12.00
N ARG A 274 0.59 4.26 -11.78
CA ARG A 274 -0.20 3.74 -10.67
C ARG A 274 -0.36 2.22 -10.78
N ALA A 275 -0.67 1.70 -11.97
CA ALA A 275 -0.79 0.28 -12.24
C ALA A 275 0.51 -0.49 -11.98
N ARG A 276 1.69 0.02 -12.42
CA ARG A 276 2.99 -0.64 -12.11
C ARG A 276 3.21 -0.77 -10.62
N LEU A 277 2.94 0.32 -9.90
CA LEU A 277 3.12 0.34 -8.46
C LEU A 277 2.12 -0.60 -7.77
N GLN A 278 0.87 -0.67 -8.23
CA GLN A 278 -0.13 -1.60 -7.73
C GLN A 278 0.29 -3.06 -7.95
N ALA A 279 0.74 -3.41 -9.15
CA ALA A 279 1.25 -4.74 -9.49
C ALA A 279 2.45 -5.13 -8.59
N CYS A 280 3.45 -4.25 -8.48
CA CYS A 280 4.63 -4.49 -7.64
C CYS A 280 4.26 -4.69 -6.16
N VAL A 281 3.37 -3.85 -5.63
CA VAL A 281 2.96 -3.94 -4.23
C VAL A 281 2.18 -5.22 -3.96
N LEU A 282 1.32 -5.63 -4.88
CA LEU A 282 0.58 -6.88 -4.75
C LEU A 282 1.53 -8.08 -4.81
N LEU A 283 2.43 -8.15 -5.79
CA LEU A 283 3.44 -9.21 -5.91
C LEU A 283 4.35 -9.28 -4.67
N ILE A 284 4.86 -8.15 -4.19
CA ILE A 284 5.64 -8.10 -2.95
C ILE A 284 4.84 -8.61 -1.76
N ALA A 285 3.56 -8.20 -1.63
CA ALA A 285 2.72 -8.63 -0.53
C ALA A 285 2.46 -10.13 -0.57
N LEU A 286 2.23 -10.72 -1.75
CA LEU A 286 2.04 -12.15 -1.94
C LEU A 286 3.34 -12.94 -1.71
N ASN A 287 4.47 -12.45 -2.23
CA ASN A 287 5.75 -13.14 -2.16
C ASN A 287 6.36 -13.11 -0.76
N THR A 288 6.35 -11.95 -0.10
CA THR A 288 7.04 -11.76 1.19
C THR A 288 6.11 -11.90 2.39
N ASN A 289 4.81 -11.73 2.19
CA ASN A 289 3.82 -11.59 3.25
C ASN A 289 4.18 -10.52 4.28
N ALA A 290 5.07 -9.56 4.00
CA ALA A 290 5.50 -8.56 4.99
C ALA A 290 4.34 -7.64 5.45
N ARG A 291 4.48 -7.00 6.61
CA ARG A 291 3.46 -6.04 7.06
C ARG A 291 3.57 -4.76 6.24
N THR A 292 2.47 -4.04 6.05
CA THR A 292 2.49 -2.83 5.21
C THR A 292 3.41 -1.74 5.71
N GLY A 293 3.62 -1.64 7.03
CA GLY A 293 4.62 -0.74 7.60
C GLY A 293 6.05 -1.12 7.20
N ASP A 294 6.37 -2.42 7.17
CA ASP A 294 7.67 -2.90 6.71
C ASP A 294 7.83 -2.63 5.20
N ILE A 295 6.84 -3.03 4.39
CA ILE A 295 6.83 -2.81 2.92
C ILE A 295 7.04 -1.33 2.58
N ALA A 296 6.35 -0.41 3.27
CA ALA A 296 6.45 1.03 3.02
C ALA A 296 7.81 1.62 3.39
N ALA A 297 8.54 1.00 4.32
CA ALA A 297 9.79 1.51 4.87
C ALA A 297 11.04 1.11 4.08
N TRP A 298 10.95 0.08 3.23
CA TRP A 298 12.12 -0.42 2.50
C TRP A 298 12.69 0.61 1.52
N ARG A 299 14.01 0.56 1.36
CA ARG A 299 14.78 1.38 0.43
C ARG A 299 15.54 0.50 -0.55
N LEU A 300 15.70 1.04 -1.75
CA LEU A 300 16.50 0.44 -2.81
C LEU A 300 17.97 0.45 -2.41
N GLY A 301 18.66 -0.69 -2.54
CA GLY A 301 20.09 -0.81 -2.24
C GLY A 301 20.41 -1.12 -0.78
N GLU A 302 19.44 -0.91 0.12
CA GLU A 302 19.58 -1.15 1.55
C GLU A 302 18.82 -2.40 1.97
N GLU A 303 17.49 -2.30 2.12
CA GLU A 303 16.66 -3.46 2.44
C GLU A 303 16.33 -4.27 1.19
N LEU A 304 15.97 -3.61 0.09
CA LEU A 304 15.60 -4.23 -1.18
C LEU A 304 16.76 -4.10 -2.19
N LYS A 305 17.46 -5.19 -2.47
CA LYS A 305 18.69 -5.21 -3.25
C LYS A 305 18.54 -5.95 -4.57
N ARG A 306 18.91 -5.29 -5.66
CA ARG A 306 19.11 -5.93 -6.97
C ARG A 306 20.54 -6.47 -7.03
N ARG A 307 20.69 -7.73 -7.41
CA ARG A 307 21.96 -8.44 -7.50
C ARG A 307 22.52 -8.33 -8.92
N GLU A 308 23.79 -8.70 -9.06
CA GLU A 308 24.51 -8.72 -10.34
C GLU A 308 23.87 -9.70 -11.35
N ASP A 309 23.35 -10.82 -10.86
CA ASP A 309 22.60 -11.81 -11.66
C ASP A 309 21.19 -11.34 -12.07
N GLY A 310 20.84 -10.07 -11.81
CA GLY A 310 19.54 -9.48 -12.10
C GLY A 310 18.45 -9.82 -11.09
N SER A 311 18.71 -10.72 -10.14
CA SER A 311 17.70 -11.12 -9.16
C SER A 311 17.52 -10.10 -8.04
N TRP A 312 16.32 -10.06 -7.47
CA TRP A 312 16.05 -9.24 -6.29
C TRP A 312 16.10 -10.04 -5.01
N SER A 313 16.67 -9.44 -3.97
CA SER A 313 16.74 -9.97 -2.61
C SER A 313 16.27 -8.93 -1.60
N LEU A 314 15.79 -9.41 -0.46
CA LEU A 314 15.23 -8.56 0.58
C LEU A 314 15.80 -8.95 1.94
N ARG A 315 16.29 -7.97 2.70
CA ARG A 315 16.68 -8.14 4.10
C ARG A 315 16.24 -6.93 4.91
N TYR A 316 15.47 -7.13 5.97
CA TYR A 316 14.99 -6.03 6.79
C TYR A 316 14.81 -6.45 8.26
N LEU A 317 14.76 -5.46 9.14
CA LEU A 317 14.35 -5.63 10.53
C LEU A 317 12.85 -5.34 10.64
N SER A 318 12.03 -6.31 11.05
CA SER A 318 10.59 -6.07 11.15
C SER A 318 10.28 -5.04 12.24
N ILE A 319 9.55 -3.99 11.89
CA ILE A 319 9.18 -2.90 12.80
C ILE A 319 8.37 -3.43 13.99
N LYS A 320 7.52 -4.43 13.76
CA LYS A 320 6.65 -4.95 14.83
C LYS A 320 7.45 -5.76 15.86
N THR A 321 8.32 -6.64 15.40
CA THR A 321 8.97 -7.67 16.24
C THR A 321 10.44 -7.40 16.52
N GLY A 322 11.08 -6.46 15.84
CA GLY A 322 12.52 -6.21 15.92
C GLY A 322 13.39 -7.34 15.38
N LYS A 323 12.82 -8.26 14.58
CA LYS A 323 13.54 -9.45 14.09
C LYS A 323 13.98 -9.30 12.66
N SER A 324 15.16 -9.84 12.36
CA SER A 324 15.72 -9.86 11.01
C SER A 324 14.98 -10.87 10.15
N VAL A 325 14.55 -10.44 8.98
CA VAL A 325 13.91 -11.26 7.96
C VAL A 325 14.75 -11.19 6.69
N LYS A 326 14.98 -12.34 6.05
CA LYS A 326 15.82 -12.46 4.85
C LYS A 326 15.12 -13.31 3.80
N PHE A 327 15.02 -12.77 2.60
CA PHE A 327 14.71 -13.48 1.36
C PHE A 327 15.93 -13.39 0.46
N SER A 328 16.61 -14.52 0.25
CA SER A 328 17.78 -14.58 -0.63
C SER A 328 17.39 -14.26 -2.08
N ARG A 329 16.21 -14.68 -2.52
CA ARG A 329 15.69 -14.40 -3.84
C ARG A 329 14.17 -14.23 -3.76
N LEU A 330 13.66 -13.15 -4.33
CA LEU A 330 12.22 -12.94 -4.55
C LEU A 330 11.75 -13.76 -5.76
N TRP A 331 10.46 -13.79 -6.05
CA TRP A 331 9.94 -14.49 -7.25
C TRP A 331 10.34 -13.78 -8.55
N PRO A 332 10.54 -14.51 -9.66
CA PRO A 332 10.86 -13.92 -10.96
C PRO A 332 9.89 -12.82 -11.40
N GLU A 333 8.59 -13.02 -11.18
CA GLU A 333 7.53 -12.05 -11.50
C GLU A 333 7.70 -10.78 -10.66
N THR A 334 8.13 -10.92 -9.40
CA THR A 334 8.46 -9.78 -8.53
C THR A 334 9.72 -9.06 -9.02
N HIS A 335 10.71 -9.78 -9.58
CA HIS A 335 11.90 -9.17 -10.16
C HIS A 335 11.53 -8.31 -11.37
N ALA A 336 10.79 -8.89 -12.30
CA ALA A 336 10.33 -8.21 -13.51
C ALA A 336 9.50 -6.96 -13.17
N ALA A 337 8.57 -7.06 -12.22
CA ALA A 337 7.75 -5.94 -11.79
C ALA A 337 8.60 -4.80 -11.18
N LEU A 338 9.56 -5.12 -10.30
CA LEU A 338 10.45 -4.12 -9.70
C LEU A 338 11.35 -3.44 -10.73
N ASP A 339 11.89 -4.20 -11.69
CA ASP A 339 12.69 -3.65 -12.79
C ASP A 339 11.83 -2.73 -13.67
N ALA A 340 10.61 -3.15 -14.04
CA ALA A 340 9.66 -2.34 -14.80
C ALA A 340 9.26 -1.04 -14.06
N LEU A 341 9.07 -1.11 -12.73
CA LEU A 341 8.80 0.07 -11.90
C LEU A 341 9.98 1.05 -11.91
N LEU A 342 11.21 0.56 -11.77
CA LEU A 342 12.42 1.38 -11.81
C LEU A 342 12.64 2.04 -13.18
N LEU A 343 12.48 1.27 -14.25
CA LEU A 343 12.59 1.77 -15.62
C LEU A 343 11.49 2.80 -15.91
N ALA A 344 10.30 2.57 -15.36
CA ALA A 344 9.11 3.40 -15.56
C ALA A 344 8.80 3.63 -17.05
N GLY A 345 9.04 2.58 -17.86
CA GLY A 345 8.92 2.57 -19.32
C GLY A 345 10.24 2.70 -20.06
N ARG A 346 11.35 3.09 -19.42
CA ARG A 346 12.69 3.25 -20.05
C ARG A 346 13.27 1.92 -20.57
N PRO A 347 14.20 1.96 -21.55
CA PRO A 347 14.87 0.76 -22.03
C PRO A 347 15.68 0.04 -20.93
N GLU A 348 15.76 -1.28 -21.02
CA GLU A 348 16.41 -2.15 -20.03
C GLU A 348 17.88 -1.77 -19.76
N ARG A 349 18.64 -1.34 -20.79
CA ARG A 349 20.03 -0.88 -20.64
C ARG A 349 20.20 0.24 -19.59
N MET A 350 19.14 0.99 -19.29
CA MET A 350 19.18 2.07 -18.29
C MET A 350 19.00 1.58 -16.86
N LEU A 351 18.64 0.31 -16.64
CA LEU A 351 18.26 -0.21 -15.33
C LEU A 351 19.36 -0.04 -14.29
N THR A 352 20.62 -0.33 -14.63
CA THR A 352 21.78 -0.14 -13.74
C THR A 352 21.93 1.31 -13.32
N ALA A 353 21.89 2.24 -14.27
CA ALA A 353 22.00 3.68 -13.99
C ALA A 353 20.81 4.19 -13.15
N ARG A 354 19.60 3.69 -13.42
CA ARG A 354 18.37 4.03 -12.69
C ARG A 354 18.43 3.52 -11.25
N TYR A 355 18.89 2.29 -11.06
CA TYR A 355 19.07 1.70 -9.74
C TYR A 355 20.07 2.50 -8.90
N ALA A 356 21.22 2.86 -9.48
CA ALA A 356 22.22 3.71 -8.84
C ALA A 356 21.64 5.10 -8.47
N THR A 357 20.86 5.70 -9.37
CA THR A 357 20.22 7.02 -9.14
C THR A 357 19.29 7.02 -7.93
N PHE A 358 18.59 5.90 -7.66
CA PHE A 358 17.63 5.80 -6.56
C PHE A 358 18.13 4.99 -5.36
N TYR A 359 19.43 4.74 -5.29
CA TYR A 359 20.03 4.11 -4.12
C TYR A 359 19.65 4.88 -2.83
N GLY A 360 19.21 4.14 -1.80
CA GLY A 360 18.74 4.68 -0.52
C GLY A 360 17.38 5.39 -0.58
N CYS A 361 16.73 5.47 -1.74
CA CYS A 361 15.38 6.01 -1.85
C CYS A 361 14.32 4.94 -1.54
N SER A 362 13.12 5.38 -1.13
CA SER A 362 11.97 4.50 -1.04
C SER A 362 11.67 3.87 -2.39
N TRP A 363 11.53 2.55 -2.42
CA TRP A 363 11.22 1.81 -3.65
C TRP A 363 9.84 2.17 -4.24
N MET A 364 8.89 2.62 -3.41
CA MET A 364 7.53 2.95 -3.87
C MET A 364 7.41 4.35 -4.51
N ARG A 365 8.34 5.26 -4.20
CA ARG A 365 8.27 6.67 -4.63
C ARG A 365 9.52 7.17 -5.35
N HIS A 366 10.61 6.40 -5.32
CA HIS A 366 11.93 6.81 -5.82
C HIS A 366 12.38 8.16 -5.27
N THR A 367 12.07 8.42 -3.99
CA THR A 367 12.54 9.60 -3.24
C THR A 367 12.90 9.18 -1.82
N ARG A 368 13.66 10.01 -1.10
CA ARG A 368 13.97 9.79 0.32
C ARG A 368 12.80 10.11 1.27
N LYS A 369 11.67 10.61 0.74
CA LYS A 369 10.52 10.95 1.59
C LYS A 369 9.87 9.67 2.13
N PRO A 370 9.50 9.64 3.43
CA PRO A 370 8.85 8.49 4.01
C PRO A 370 7.49 8.22 3.34
N VAL A 371 7.17 6.94 3.23
CA VAL A 371 5.88 6.48 2.71
C VAL A 371 4.98 6.10 3.87
N PRO A 372 3.73 6.59 3.92
CA PRO A 372 2.81 6.21 4.99
C PRO A 372 2.60 4.68 5.05
N ALA A 373 2.67 4.10 6.24
CA ALA A 373 2.55 2.65 6.46
C ALA A 373 1.24 2.03 5.94
N LYS A 374 0.18 2.83 5.76
CA LYS A 374 -1.12 2.38 5.21
C LYS A 374 -1.16 2.40 3.68
N TYR A 375 -0.23 3.08 3.02
CA TYR A 375 -0.25 3.30 1.57
C TYR A 375 -0.21 2.00 0.75
N PRO A 376 0.61 0.99 1.09
CA PRO A 376 0.56 -0.31 0.39
C PRO A 376 -0.82 -0.97 0.46
N SER A 377 -1.50 -0.88 1.62
CA SER A 377 -2.85 -1.44 1.73
C SER A 377 -3.88 -0.67 0.93
N ALA A 378 -3.73 0.65 0.77
CA ALA A 378 -4.64 1.45 -0.04
C ALA A 378 -4.52 1.08 -1.52
N LEU A 379 -3.28 0.95 -2.01
CA LEU A 379 -2.95 0.45 -3.33
C LEU A 379 -3.61 -0.90 -3.65
N ILE A 380 -3.48 -1.88 -2.76
CA ILE A 380 -4.07 -3.22 -2.95
C ILE A 380 -5.60 -3.17 -2.95
N LYS A 381 -6.21 -2.32 -2.12
CA LYS A 381 -7.68 -2.19 -2.08
C LYS A 381 -8.29 -1.52 -3.31
N GLU A 382 -7.49 -0.79 -4.09
CA GLU A 382 -7.99 -0.15 -5.32
C GLU A 382 -8.17 -1.17 -6.44
N ILE A 383 -7.39 -2.25 -6.42
CA ILE A 383 -7.39 -3.31 -7.45
C ILE A 383 -7.95 -4.64 -6.94
N THR A 384 -8.26 -4.73 -5.65
CA THR A 384 -8.83 -5.93 -5.02
C THR A 384 -9.87 -5.52 -3.99
N THR A 385 -10.75 -6.43 -3.60
CA THR A 385 -11.72 -6.20 -2.51
C THR A 385 -11.10 -6.39 -1.12
N VAL A 386 -9.82 -6.77 -1.04
CA VAL A 386 -9.11 -7.09 0.22
C VAL A 386 -8.00 -6.11 0.53
N SER A 387 -7.54 -6.13 1.78
CA SER A 387 -6.35 -5.39 2.22
C SER A 387 -5.14 -6.32 2.32
N ALA A 388 -3.95 -5.74 2.42
CA ALA A 388 -2.70 -6.49 2.56
C ALA A 388 -2.66 -7.47 3.76
N HIS A 389 -3.37 -7.19 4.84
CA HIS A 389 -3.32 -8.05 6.04
C HIS A 389 -4.04 -9.41 5.83
N PRO A 390 -5.29 -9.46 5.33
CA PRO A 390 -5.92 -10.68 4.85
C PRO A 390 -5.05 -11.55 3.93
N LEU A 391 -4.25 -10.95 3.03
CA LEU A 391 -3.34 -11.71 2.15
C LEU A 391 -2.39 -12.62 2.93
N ARG A 392 -1.86 -12.14 4.06
CA ARG A 392 -0.99 -12.95 4.93
C ARG A 392 -1.68 -14.18 5.52
N THR A 393 -2.98 -14.07 5.80
CA THR A 393 -3.77 -15.21 6.29
C THR A 393 -4.07 -16.16 5.15
N LEU A 394 -4.45 -15.64 3.97
CA LEU A 394 -4.68 -16.46 2.78
C LEU A 394 -3.43 -17.25 2.37
N ALA A 395 -2.24 -16.64 2.43
CA ALA A 395 -0.97 -17.33 2.18
C ALA A 395 -0.75 -18.51 3.14
N ALA A 396 -1.09 -18.32 4.41
CA ALA A 396 -1.01 -19.37 5.43
C ALA A 396 -2.05 -20.47 5.19
N ASP A 397 -3.24 -20.13 4.68
CA ASP A 397 -4.26 -21.12 4.31
C ASP A 397 -3.82 -21.94 3.09
N VAL A 398 -3.20 -21.30 2.08
CA VAL A 398 -2.64 -21.98 0.91
C VAL A 398 -1.54 -22.96 1.31
N LEU A 399 -0.59 -22.55 2.15
CA LEU A 399 0.45 -23.45 2.65
C LEU A 399 -0.12 -24.64 3.43
N ARG A 400 -1.17 -24.41 4.24
CA ARG A 400 -1.86 -25.51 4.94
C ARG A 400 -2.46 -26.54 3.99
N ARG A 401 -2.90 -26.12 2.79
CA ARG A 401 -3.45 -27.03 1.77
C ARG A 401 -2.36 -27.80 1.02
N ILE A 402 -1.24 -27.14 0.71
CA ILE A 402 -0.15 -27.73 -0.08
C ILE A 402 0.69 -28.68 0.79
N ASP A 403 0.92 -28.33 2.06
CA ASP A 403 1.81 -29.07 2.95
C ASP A 403 1.29 -29.08 4.40
N PRO A 404 0.19 -29.78 4.68
CA PRO A 404 -0.49 -29.73 5.97
C PRO A 404 0.42 -30.11 7.16
N GLY A 405 1.34 -31.07 6.97
CA GLY A 405 2.22 -31.57 8.04
C GLY A 405 3.28 -30.56 8.50
N GLU A 406 4.04 -29.97 7.56
CA GLU A 406 5.08 -29.00 7.89
C GLU A 406 4.56 -27.54 7.94
N SER A 407 3.33 -27.30 7.50
CA SER A 407 2.76 -25.96 7.38
C SER A 407 2.86 -25.12 8.65
N PRO A 408 2.62 -25.61 9.90
CA PRO A 408 2.68 -24.72 11.06
C PRO A 408 4.08 -24.12 11.27
N ARG A 409 5.13 -24.94 11.10
CA ARG A 409 6.53 -24.51 11.20
C ARG A 409 6.90 -23.58 10.05
N LYS A 410 6.52 -23.92 8.81
CA LYS A 410 6.78 -23.11 7.61
C LYS A 410 6.06 -21.76 7.67
N ILE A 411 4.80 -21.73 8.11
CA ILE A 411 4.01 -20.50 8.30
C ILE A 411 4.61 -19.66 9.42
N ALA A 412 5.01 -20.26 10.54
CA ALA A 412 5.64 -19.53 11.64
C ALA A 412 6.94 -18.85 11.18
N ALA A 413 7.80 -19.58 10.47
CA ALA A 413 9.03 -19.03 9.89
C ALA A 413 8.73 -17.95 8.84
N TRP A 414 7.83 -18.21 7.89
CA TRP A 414 7.53 -17.31 6.78
C TRP A 414 6.82 -16.01 7.21
N LEU A 415 5.93 -16.09 8.20
CA LEU A 415 5.21 -14.92 8.73
C LEU A 415 5.97 -14.20 9.86
N GLY A 416 7.09 -14.77 10.33
CA GLY A 416 7.89 -14.26 11.45
C GLY A 416 7.16 -14.32 12.79
N HIS A 417 6.38 -15.38 13.02
CA HIS A 417 5.72 -15.66 14.31
C HIS A 417 6.68 -16.43 15.21
N HIS A 418 6.99 -15.87 16.38
CA HIS A 418 7.88 -16.47 17.37
C HIS A 418 7.25 -16.59 18.76
N ASP A 419 5.99 -16.17 18.87
CA ASP A 419 5.20 -16.35 20.08
C ASP A 419 4.48 -17.70 19.98
N PRO A 420 4.65 -18.62 20.95
CA PRO A 420 4.05 -19.96 20.94
C PRO A 420 2.54 -19.92 20.73
N ARG A 421 1.83 -18.95 21.33
CA ARG A 421 0.36 -18.82 21.18
C ARG A 421 -0.06 -18.46 19.76
N SER A 422 0.72 -17.60 19.10
CA SER A 422 0.50 -17.27 17.69
C SER A 422 0.77 -18.45 16.76
N GLN A 423 1.74 -19.31 17.10
CA GLN A 423 2.07 -20.54 16.36
C GLN A 423 0.99 -21.61 16.58
N GLU A 424 0.56 -21.82 17.82
CA GLU A 424 -0.49 -22.75 18.22
C GLU A 424 -1.83 -22.46 17.55
N ALA A 425 -2.19 -21.18 17.37
CA ALA A 425 -3.38 -20.80 16.61
C ALA A 425 -3.34 -21.23 15.13
N TYR A 426 -2.16 -21.31 14.51
CA TYR A 426 -2.01 -21.84 13.15
C TYR A 426 -1.96 -23.38 13.13
N THR A 427 -1.39 -24.00 14.16
CA THR A 427 -1.42 -25.47 14.34
C THR A 427 -2.85 -25.97 14.54
N LEU A 428 -3.60 -25.40 15.49
CA LEU A 428 -5.00 -25.75 15.76
C LEU A 428 -5.89 -25.54 14.53
N ALA A 429 -5.68 -24.46 13.77
CA ALA A 429 -6.41 -24.23 12.52
C ALA A 429 -6.06 -25.25 11.42
N ALA A 430 -4.83 -25.76 11.38
CA ALA A 430 -4.43 -26.84 10.46
C ALA A 430 -5.11 -28.16 10.86
N THR A 431 -5.05 -28.52 12.15
CA THR A 431 -5.63 -29.74 12.70
C THR A 431 -7.15 -29.78 12.57
N GLY A 432 -7.84 -28.69 12.94
CA GLY A 432 -9.30 -28.60 12.84
C GLY A 432 -9.80 -28.67 11.39
N ARG A 433 -9.04 -28.14 10.43
CA ARG A 433 -9.40 -28.24 9.00
C ARG A 433 -9.12 -29.62 8.42
N ALA A 434 -8.00 -30.25 8.78
CA ALA A 434 -7.72 -31.64 8.41
C ALA A 434 -8.80 -32.60 8.94
N GLN A 435 -9.27 -32.40 10.18
CA GLN A 435 -10.38 -33.13 10.76
C GLN A 435 -11.71 -32.88 10.03
N SER A 436 -12.02 -31.62 9.69
CA SER A 436 -13.21 -31.26 8.92
C SER A 436 -13.21 -31.87 7.52
N ASP A 437 -12.06 -31.87 6.83
CA ASP A 437 -11.91 -32.44 5.49
C ASP A 437 -11.99 -33.99 5.54
N ALA A 438 -11.44 -34.63 6.59
CA ALA A 438 -11.58 -36.06 6.83
C ALA A 438 -13.05 -36.46 7.06
N TRP A 439 -13.76 -35.72 7.91
CA TRP A 439 -15.20 -35.91 8.13
C TRP A 439 -16.05 -35.68 6.87
N ALA A 440 -15.71 -34.69 6.05
CA ALA A 440 -16.41 -34.46 4.79
C ALA A 440 -16.23 -35.63 3.81
N LYS A 441 -15.02 -36.22 3.74
CA LYS A 441 -14.75 -37.43 2.94
C LYS A 441 -15.52 -38.64 3.46
N GLU A 442 -15.56 -38.86 4.78
CA GLU A 442 -16.34 -39.94 5.39
C GLU A 442 -17.84 -39.79 5.08
N ARG A 443 -18.42 -38.59 5.15
CA ARG A 443 -19.83 -38.37 4.78
C ARG A 443 -20.13 -38.63 3.31
N ILE A 444 -19.17 -38.32 2.42
CA ILE A 444 -19.32 -38.63 0.99
C ILE A 444 -19.24 -40.15 0.77
N ALA A 445 -18.39 -40.86 1.51
CA ALA A 445 -18.31 -42.32 1.46
C ALA A 445 -19.61 -42.98 1.99
N ILE A 446 -20.15 -42.50 3.11
CA ILE A 446 -21.44 -42.95 3.69
C ILE A 446 -22.64 -42.65 2.77
N ARG A 447 -22.56 -41.64 1.91
CA ARG A 447 -23.62 -41.34 0.92
C ARG A 447 -23.54 -42.19 -0.35
N LYS A 448 -22.41 -42.85 -0.59
CA LYS A 448 -22.12 -43.62 -1.80
C LYS A 448 -22.12 -45.14 -1.58
N GLY A 449 -21.95 -45.59 -0.34
CA GLY A 449 -22.29 -46.94 0.11
C GLY A 449 -23.68 -46.94 0.73
#